data_AF-A0A914LJI1-F1
#
_entry.id   AF-A0A914LJI1-F1
#
_cell.length_a   1.000
_cell.length_b   1.000
_cell.length_c   1.000
_cell.angle_alpha   90.00
_cell.angle_beta   90.00
_cell.angle_gamma   90.00
#
_symmetry.space_group_name_H-M   'P 1'
#
loop_
_entity.id
_entity.type
_entity.pdbx_description
1 polymer ?
#
loop_
_entity_poly.entity_id
_entity_poly.type
_entity_poly.pdbx_seq_one_letter_code
_entity_poly.pdbx_strand_id
1 'polypeptide(L)'
;MNILDWANTIVKRSVQHFFICFTYLKEYWSFSSYLEIPIGNLPEDLPSFGLDILFARQLKTKNYLLWASPSFIPDFGGKDLDDLRLSNEWENCSFTGKCFGGGGENYLINKEIFEAHYITAEISIGALAVTALLQSVKISEAEGTSEYIGFTCNKLSTLSIEELINSRVGGKYINDCIAVNGELACLREMFHRLVRDIHYRKNLIADQLVINMHRWICDPNSLLFNPAIKNALTILMKKLCLLLVAEMQRLGAKVIYCSFRKIVFSTQRHSLHLAKSFVNSLLIEINQKQIFASLQLGLIHFSSVLLWIDSSNHAYVYASDDEKKNGRVEAKFGLANKIQGEIKNKFIIMIAGFVGMLWNKRKEINEEVLNVSSRILVKFFS
;
A
#
# COMPACT_ATOMS: atom_id res chain seq x y z
N MET A 1 -10.78 -33.10 -17.46
CA MET A 1 -12.23 -32.99 -17.72
C MET A 1 -12.73 -34.37 -18.08
N ASN A 2 -13.76 -34.89 -17.41
CA ASN A 2 -14.40 -36.14 -17.83
C ASN A 2 -15.01 -35.93 -19.23
N ILE A 3 -14.72 -36.84 -20.16
CA ILE A 3 -15.10 -36.80 -21.59
C ILE A 3 -16.63 -36.85 -21.81
N LEU A 4 -17.43 -37.02 -20.76
CA LEU A 4 -18.90 -37.09 -20.85
C LEU A 4 -19.63 -35.83 -20.32
N ASP A 5 -18.97 -34.96 -19.56
CA ASP A 5 -19.58 -33.75 -18.95
C ASP A 5 -19.32 -32.45 -19.72
N TRP A 6 -18.65 -32.53 -20.87
CA TRP A 6 -18.28 -31.36 -21.66
C TRP A 6 -19.51 -30.62 -22.19
N ALA A 7 -20.56 -31.33 -22.60
CA ALA A 7 -21.77 -30.72 -23.16
C ALA A 7 -22.45 -29.79 -22.14
N ASN A 8 -22.64 -30.26 -20.90
CA ASN A 8 -23.21 -29.44 -19.82
C ASN A 8 -22.32 -28.23 -19.47
N THR A 9 -21.00 -28.42 -19.48
CA THR A 9 -20.04 -27.35 -19.21
C THR A 9 -20.04 -26.28 -20.30
N ILE A 10 -20.06 -26.69 -21.58
CA ILE A 10 -20.10 -25.76 -22.71
C ILE A 10 -21.43 -25.02 -22.74
N VAL A 11 -22.57 -25.71 -22.64
CA VAL A 11 -23.89 -25.06 -22.65
C VAL A 11 -23.98 -24.03 -21.52
N LYS A 12 -23.55 -24.39 -20.31
CA LYS A 12 -23.52 -23.45 -19.18
C LYS A 12 -22.62 -22.24 -19.47
N ARG A 13 -21.41 -22.45 -19.97
CA ARG A 13 -20.47 -21.36 -20.31
C ARG A 13 -21.01 -20.49 -21.44
N SER A 14 -21.55 -21.07 -22.51
CA SER A 14 -22.09 -20.32 -23.65
C SER A 14 -23.26 -19.44 -23.24
N VAL A 15 -24.20 -19.97 -22.45
CA VAL A 15 -25.33 -19.20 -21.92
C VAL A 15 -24.84 -18.10 -20.98
N GLN A 16 -23.90 -18.41 -20.08
CA GLN A 16 -23.28 -17.41 -19.20
C GLN A 16 -22.60 -16.30 -20.01
N HIS A 17 -21.76 -16.63 -20.99
CA HIS A 17 -21.06 -15.65 -21.82
C HIS A 17 -22.02 -14.81 -22.65
N PHE A 18 -23.13 -15.37 -23.15
CA PHE A 18 -24.16 -14.61 -23.86
C PHE A 18 -24.77 -13.52 -22.97
N PHE A 19 -25.15 -13.85 -21.73
CA PHE A 19 -25.70 -12.86 -20.80
C PHE A 19 -24.64 -11.85 -20.33
N ILE A 20 -23.41 -12.30 -20.08
CA ILE A 20 -22.33 -11.41 -19.64
C ILE A 20 -21.90 -10.46 -20.79
N CYS A 21 -22.02 -10.87 -22.05
CA CYS A 21 -21.68 -10.04 -23.22
C CYS A 21 -22.38 -8.68 -23.21
N PHE A 22 -23.67 -8.62 -22.82
CA PHE A 22 -24.40 -7.35 -22.71
C PHE A 22 -23.82 -6.43 -21.63
N THR A 23 -23.39 -7.00 -20.51
CA THR A 23 -22.72 -6.26 -19.43
C THR A 23 -21.37 -5.72 -19.90
N TYR A 24 -20.56 -6.57 -20.56
CA TYR A 24 -19.29 -6.14 -21.13
C TYR A 24 -19.50 -5.04 -22.16
N LEU A 25 -20.41 -5.19 -23.11
CA LEU A 25 -20.64 -4.18 -24.14
C LEU A 25 -21.01 -2.81 -23.54
N LYS A 26 -21.81 -2.79 -22.48
CA LYS A 26 -22.14 -1.56 -21.74
C LYS A 26 -20.91 -0.96 -21.04
N GLU A 27 -20.05 -1.79 -20.47
CA GLU A 27 -18.78 -1.35 -19.86
C GLU A 27 -17.83 -0.79 -20.92
N TYR A 28 -17.59 -1.51 -22.01
CA TYR A 28 -16.79 -1.06 -23.15
C TYR A 28 -17.32 0.25 -23.75
N TRP A 29 -18.64 0.40 -23.88
CA TRP A 29 -19.26 1.65 -24.32
C TRP A 29 -18.95 2.81 -23.36
N SER A 30 -19.08 2.57 -22.06
CA SER A 30 -18.83 3.59 -21.03
C SER A 30 -17.35 4.02 -21.02
N PHE A 31 -16.42 3.06 -21.13
CA PHE A 31 -14.99 3.31 -21.26
C PHE A 31 -14.65 4.05 -22.56
N SER A 32 -15.17 3.59 -23.69
CA SER A 32 -15.00 4.21 -25.02
C SER A 32 -15.47 5.66 -25.02
N SER A 33 -16.65 5.92 -24.43
CA SER A 33 -17.21 7.27 -24.32
C SER A 33 -16.40 8.17 -23.40
N TYR A 34 -15.82 7.64 -22.33
CA TYR A 34 -14.98 8.42 -21.41
C TYR A 34 -13.59 8.71 -21.98
N LEU A 35 -12.99 7.72 -22.63
CA LEU A 35 -11.66 7.82 -23.23
C LEU A 35 -11.70 8.45 -24.62
N GLU A 36 -12.87 8.65 -25.24
CA GLU A 36 -13.00 9.15 -26.62
C GLU A 36 -12.21 8.28 -27.62
N ILE A 37 -12.40 6.96 -27.57
CA ILE A 37 -11.75 5.98 -28.46
C ILE A 37 -12.83 5.08 -29.05
N PRO A 38 -12.77 4.70 -30.33
CA PRO A 38 -13.67 3.69 -30.90
C PRO A 38 -13.61 2.36 -30.13
N ILE A 39 -14.78 1.76 -29.91
CA ILE A 39 -14.94 0.52 -29.12
C ILE A 39 -14.06 -0.62 -29.64
N GLY A 40 -13.88 -0.73 -30.95
CA GLY A 40 -13.09 -1.80 -31.57
C GLY A 40 -11.58 -1.76 -31.28
N ASN A 41 -11.07 -0.67 -30.70
CA ASN A 41 -9.65 -0.52 -30.33
C ASN A 41 -9.39 -0.73 -28.83
N LEU A 42 -10.39 -1.17 -28.06
CA LEU A 42 -10.26 -1.41 -26.64
C LEU A 42 -9.71 -2.83 -26.37
N PRO A 43 -8.62 -2.97 -25.60
CA PRO A 43 -8.07 -4.27 -25.23
C PRO A 43 -8.86 -4.93 -24.08
N GLU A 44 -8.42 -6.11 -23.65
CA GLU A 44 -8.98 -6.79 -22.49
C GLU A 44 -8.75 -6.02 -21.17
N ASP A 45 -7.55 -5.45 -20.96
CA ASP A 45 -7.23 -4.65 -19.78
C ASP A 45 -7.57 -3.17 -19.99
N LEU A 46 -8.86 -2.85 -19.84
CA LEU A 46 -9.41 -1.51 -20.04
C LEU A 46 -8.74 -0.41 -19.20
N PRO A 47 -8.52 -0.57 -17.87
CA PRO A 47 -8.00 0.53 -17.06
C PRO A 47 -6.55 0.90 -17.40
N SER A 48 -5.69 -0.09 -17.61
CA SER A 48 -4.27 0.13 -17.96
C SER A 48 -4.15 0.87 -19.29
N PHE A 49 -4.88 0.41 -20.32
CA PHE A 49 -4.91 1.07 -21.61
C PHE A 49 -5.53 2.47 -21.56
N GLY A 50 -6.59 2.65 -20.76
CA GLY A 50 -7.19 3.96 -20.54
C GLY A 50 -6.21 4.96 -19.94
N LEU A 51 -5.40 4.53 -18.96
CA LEU A 51 -4.35 5.36 -18.37
C LEU A 51 -3.24 5.68 -19.38
N ASP A 52 -2.81 4.71 -20.20
CA ASP A 52 -1.84 4.94 -21.28
C ASP A 52 -2.30 6.04 -22.25
N ILE A 53 -3.56 5.98 -22.70
CA ILE A 53 -4.08 6.96 -23.65
C ILE A 53 -4.22 8.35 -23.01
N LEU A 54 -4.75 8.42 -21.79
CA LEU A 54 -4.87 9.70 -21.09
C LEU A 54 -3.50 10.33 -20.85
N PHE A 55 -2.51 9.53 -20.45
CA PHE A 55 -1.17 10.03 -20.21
C PHE A 55 -0.48 10.45 -21.51
N ALA A 56 -0.60 9.66 -22.59
CA ALA A 56 -0.10 10.03 -23.92
C ALA A 56 -0.68 11.38 -24.39
N ARG A 57 -1.98 11.60 -24.19
CA ARG A 57 -2.64 12.88 -24.53
C ARG A 57 -2.11 14.05 -23.71
N GLN A 58 -1.87 13.85 -22.42
CA GLN A 58 -1.27 14.89 -21.57
C GLN A 58 0.15 15.22 -22.02
N LEU A 59 1.00 14.21 -22.24
CA LEU A 59 2.36 14.38 -22.73
C LEU A 59 2.38 15.14 -24.06
N LYS A 60 1.53 14.75 -25.01
CA LYS A 60 1.40 15.43 -26.31
C LYS A 60 0.95 16.89 -26.16
N THR A 61 -0.02 17.16 -25.29
CA THR A 61 -0.51 18.54 -25.03
C THR A 61 0.61 19.43 -24.46
N LYS A 62 1.54 18.85 -23.72
CA LYS A 62 2.66 19.54 -23.08
C LYS A 62 3.97 19.46 -23.90
N ASN A 63 3.92 18.94 -25.13
CA ASN A 63 5.05 18.76 -26.04
C ASN A 63 6.19 17.86 -25.51
N TYR A 64 5.86 16.85 -24.71
CA TYR A 64 6.80 15.77 -24.36
C TYR A 64 6.85 14.70 -25.44
N LEU A 65 8.01 14.02 -25.53
CA LEU A 65 8.18 12.85 -26.39
C LEU A 65 7.47 11.63 -25.78
N LEU A 66 6.97 10.76 -26.65
CA LEU A 66 6.35 9.48 -26.25
C LEU A 66 7.39 8.38 -26.39
N TRP A 67 7.57 7.57 -25.34
CA TRP A 67 8.40 6.36 -25.32
C TRP A 67 7.57 5.08 -25.43
N ALA A 68 6.43 5.19 -26.11
CA ALA A 68 5.43 4.14 -26.17
C ALA A 68 5.98 2.89 -26.88
N SER A 69 6.02 1.77 -26.18
CA SER A 69 6.54 0.50 -26.70
C SER A 69 5.57 -0.65 -26.43
N PRO A 70 5.31 -1.53 -27.40
CA PRO A 70 4.55 -2.76 -27.17
C PRO A 70 5.38 -3.84 -26.44
N SER A 71 6.68 -3.59 -26.22
CA SER A 71 7.59 -4.50 -25.54
C SER A 71 7.74 -4.10 -24.06
N PHE A 72 8.25 -5.02 -23.23
CA PHE A 72 8.58 -4.77 -21.82
C PHE A 72 9.66 -3.70 -21.59
N ILE A 73 10.27 -3.23 -22.68
CA ILE A 73 11.39 -2.31 -22.70
C ILE A 73 10.87 -1.00 -23.28
N PRO A 74 10.95 0.12 -22.52
CA PRO A 74 10.57 1.43 -23.03
C PRO A 74 11.47 1.85 -24.20
N ASP A 75 10.94 2.67 -25.10
CA ASP A 75 11.73 3.22 -26.21
C ASP A 75 12.43 4.51 -25.79
N PHE A 76 13.70 4.42 -25.38
CA PHE A 76 14.59 5.55 -25.15
C PHE A 76 15.61 5.74 -26.29
N GLY A 77 15.28 5.27 -27.50
CA GLY A 77 16.09 5.49 -28.69
C GLY A 77 17.42 4.73 -28.68
N GLY A 78 17.44 3.50 -28.15
CA GLY A 78 18.58 2.59 -28.24
C GLY A 78 19.52 2.59 -27.03
N LYS A 79 19.18 3.28 -25.94
CA LYS A 79 19.88 3.19 -24.64
C LYS A 79 19.24 2.18 -23.68
N ASP A 80 18.28 1.40 -24.19
CA ASP A 80 17.35 0.65 -23.36
C ASP A 80 17.99 -0.61 -22.75
N LEU A 81 18.95 -1.20 -23.47
CA LEU A 81 19.69 -2.39 -23.03
C LEU A 81 20.76 -2.08 -21.97
N ASP A 82 21.19 -0.81 -21.89
CA ASP A 82 22.15 -0.34 -20.89
C ASP A 82 21.47 0.04 -19.56
N ASP A 83 20.13 -0.03 -19.51
CA ASP A 83 19.36 0.36 -18.36
C ASP A 83 19.30 -0.74 -17.28
N LEU A 84 20.25 -0.68 -16.34
CA LEU A 84 20.31 -1.53 -15.15
C LEU A 84 19.05 -1.43 -14.24
N ARG A 85 18.12 -0.51 -14.51
CA ARG A 85 16.84 -0.42 -13.78
C ARG A 85 15.83 -1.49 -14.23
N LEU A 86 15.97 -2.03 -15.44
CA LEU A 86 15.10 -3.08 -16.00
C LEU A 86 15.48 -4.47 -15.48
N SER A 87 16.76 -4.68 -15.13
CA SER A 87 17.18 -5.82 -14.33
C SER A 87 16.64 -5.64 -12.91
N ASN A 88 15.50 -6.27 -12.63
CA ASN A 88 14.70 -6.30 -11.38
C ASN A 88 15.45 -6.58 -10.05
N GLU A 89 16.77 -6.43 -9.98
CA GLU A 89 17.58 -6.78 -8.82
C GLU A 89 17.59 -5.71 -7.72
N TRP A 90 17.22 -4.45 -8.00
CA TRP A 90 17.37 -3.38 -7.01
C TRP A 90 16.13 -3.07 -6.15
N GLU A 91 14.92 -3.53 -6.52
CA GLU A 91 13.79 -3.52 -5.57
C GLU A 91 14.12 -4.33 -4.30
N ASN A 92 15.06 -5.27 -4.40
CA ASN A 92 15.56 -6.07 -3.28
C ASN A 92 16.61 -5.38 -2.39
N CYS A 93 17.18 -4.23 -2.80
CA CYS A 93 18.29 -3.60 -2.08
C CYS A 93 17.89 -2.33 -1.32
N SER A 94 16.68 -1.82 -1.51
CA SER A 94 16.13 -0.67 -0.76
C SER A 94 14.86 -0.99 0.04
N PHE A 95 14.57 -2.28 0.18
CA PHE A 95 13.69 -2.88 1.18
C PHE A 95 14.57 -3.75 2.08
N THR A 96 14.99 -3.24 3.23
CA THR A 96 15.70 -4.04 4.23
C THR A 96 14.75 -5.08 4.80
N GLY A 97 14.71 -6.26 4.19
CA GLY A 97 13.85 -7.33 4.67
C GLY A 97 13.72 -8.55 3.79
N LYS A 98 14.83 -9.13 3.31
CA LYS A 98 14.82 -10.60 3.17
C LYS A 98 14.68 -11.17 4.59
N CYS A 99 13.45 -11.35 5.06
CA CYS A 99 13.19 -12.32 6.12
C CYS A 99 13.83 -13.64 5.67
N PHE A 100 14.49 -14.37 6.57
CA PHE A 100 15.10 -15.67 6.26
C PHE A 100 14.06 -16.60 5.58
N GLY A 101 14.07 -16.65 4.24
CA GLY A 101 13.09 -17.38 3.42
C GLY A 101 12.17 -16.50 2.58
N GLY A 102 12.71 -15.91 1.51
CA GLY A 102 12.15 -15.89 0.14
C GLY A 102 10.72 -15.44 -0.18
N GLY A 103 9.89 -14.99 0.77
CA GLY A 103 8.47 -14.68 0.48
C GLY A 103 7.85 -13.54 1.30
N GLY A 104 8.67 -12.69 1.94
CA GLY A 104 8.17 -11.57 2.74
C GLY A 104 7.65 -10.42 1.87
N GLU A 105 6.53 -9.82 2.26
CA GLU A 105 6.09 -8.54 1.69
C GLU A 105 7.11 -7.44 2.03
N ASN A 106 7.39 -6.59 1.04
CA ASN A 106 8.18 -5.37 1.18
C ASN A 106 7.65 -4.50 2.34
N TYR A 107 8.51 -4.22 3.34
CA TYR A 107 8.18 -3.42 4.52
C TYR A 107 9.17 -2.28 4.74
N LEU A 108 8.69 -1.19 5.35
CA LEU A 108 9.51 -0.02 5.67
C LEU A 108 10.08 -0.12 7.09
N ILE A 109 9.28 -0.61 8.02
CA ILE A 109 9.65 -0.78 9.42
C ILE A 109 9.14 -2.15 9.85
N ASN A 110 10.01 -2.93 10.46
CA ASN A 110 9.64 -4.14 11.17
C ASN A 110 10.41 -4.19 12.49
N LYS A 111 9.67 -4.16 13.60
CA LYS A 111 10.22 -4.35 14.94
C LYS A 111 9.62 -5.64 15.49
N GLU A 112 10.47 -6.65 15.67
CA GLU A 112 10.07 -7.90 16.31
C GLU A 112 9.67 -7.60 17.76
N ILE A 113 8.43 -7.93 18.12
CA ILE A 113 7.92 -7.61 19.44
C ILE A 113 6.86 -8.58 19.90
N PHE A 114 6.87 -8.82 21.20
CA PHE A 114 5.79 -9.48 21.90
C PHE A 114 5.11 -8.46 22.82
N GLU A 115 3.89 -8.05 22.46
CA GLU A 115 3.08 -7.09 23.21
C GLU A 115 1.87 -7.81 23.81
N ALA A 116 1.90 -8.02 25.13
CA ALA A 116 0.77 -8.58 25.89
C ALA A 116 0.11 -7.54 26.82
N HIS A 117 0.76 -6.40 27.05
CA HIS A 117 0.35 -5.43 28.07
C HIS A 117 -0.62 -4.37 27.53
N TYR A 118 -0.35 -3.91 26.31
CA TYR A 118 -1.13 -2.90 25.62
C TYR A 118 -1.91 -3.50 24.46
N ILE A 119 -3.03 -2.87 24.12
CA ILE A 119 -3.82 -3.26 22.95
C ILE A 119 -3.14 -2.73 21.69
N THR A 120 -2.98 -3.60 20.71
CA THR A 120 -2.45 -3.26 19.40
C THR A 120 -3.59 -3.13 18.39
N ALA A 121 -3.40 -2.28 17.39
CA ALA A 121 -4.36 -2.08 16.31
C ALA A 121 -3.67 -2.30 14.96
N GLU A 122 -4.40 -2.90 14.03
CA GLU A 122 -3.99 -3.01 12.63
C GLU A 122 -4.89 -2.12 11.77
N ILE A 123 -4.27 -1.25 10.97
CA ILE A 123 -4.95 -0.33 10.05
C ILE A 123 -4.49 -0.61 8.62
N SER A 124 -5.43 -0.72 7.69
CA SER A 124 -5.16 -0.77 6.25
C SER A 124 -4.93 0.62 5.70
N ILE A 125 -3.94 0.74 4.81
CA ILE A 125 -3.66 1.93 4.02
C ILE A 125 -4.18 1.70 2.61
N GLY A 126 -5.08 2.58 2.17
CA GLY A 126 -5.60 2.67 0.81
C GLY A 126 -5.19 3.98 0.14
N ALA A 127 -5.22 3.98 -1.20
CA ALA A 127 -4.90 5.15 -2.04
C ALA A 127 -3.52 5.80 -1.78
N LEU A 128 -2.54 5.03 -1.28
CA LEU A 128 -1.21 5.54 -0.95
C LEU A 128 -0.48 6.12 -2.16
N ALA A 129 -0.44 5.37 -3.28
CA ALA A 129 0.25 5.79 -4.50
C ALA A 129 -0.34 7.10 -5.05
N VAL A 130 -1.67 7.18 -5.12
CA VAL A 130 -2.41 8.38 -5.58
C VAL A 130 -2.11 9.56 -4.67
N THR A 131 -2.19 9.37 -3.35
CA THR A 131 -1.91 10.44 -2.39
C THR A 131 -0.46 10.92 -2.49
N ALA A 132 0.50 10.00 -2.61
CA ALA A 132 1.92 10.32 -2.74
C ALA A 132 2.22 11.13 -4.00
N LEU A 133 1.57 10.80 -5.12
CA LEU A 133 1.72 11.56 -6.36
C LEU A 133 1.10 12.96 -6.24
N LEU A 134 -0.14 13.05 -5.76
CA LEU A 134 -0.87 14.32 -5.65
C LEU A 134 -0.21 15.28 -4.65
N GLN A 135 0.28 14.76 -3.53
CA GLN A 135 0.91 15.55 -2.45
C GLN A 135 2.44 15.62 -2.56
N SER A 136 3.03 15.21 -3.69
CA SER A 136 4.48 15.18 -3.93
C SER A 136 5.21 16.49 -3.59
N VAL A 137 4.57 17.64 -3.84
CA VAL A 137 5.11 18.96 -3.47
C VAL A 137 5.18 19.12 -1.95
N LYS A 138 4.08 18.85 -1.25
CA LYS A 138 4.00 18.96 0.22
C LYS A 138 4.91 17.97 0.94
N ILE A 139 5.10 16.78 0.36
CA ILE A 139 6.06 15.79 0.87
C ILE A 139 7.48 16.36 0.79
N SER A 140 7.82 17.03 -0.31
CA SER A 140 9.14 17.63 -0.50
C SER A 140 9.36 18.84 0.43
N GLU A 141 8.32 19.64 0.67
CA GLU A 141 8.34 20.74 1.65
C GLU A 141 8.54 20.22 3.09
N ALA A 142 7.85 19.13 3.46
CA ALA A 142 7.94 18.54 4.79
C ALA A 142 9.33 17.96 5.13
N GLU A 143 10.14 17.65 4.13
CA GLU A 143 11.51 17.15 4.30
C GLU A 143 12.54 18.27 4.48
N GLY A 144 12.15 19.54 4.32
CA GLY A 144 13.07 20.66 4.40
C GLY A 144 14.08 20.73 3.24
N THR A 145 13.90 19.92 2.19
CA THR A 145 14.66 20.08 0.94
C THR A 145 14.25 21.38 0.27
N SER A 146 15.20 22.32 0.13
CA SER A 146 14.97 23.56 -0.59
C SER A 146 14.57 23.25 -2.04
N GLU A 147 13.76 24.12 -2.65
CA GLU A 147 13.30 24.02 -4.04
C GLU A 147 14.46 23.84 -5.05
N TYR A 148 15.70 24.13 -4.64
CA TYR A 148 16.93 24.00 -5.45
C TYR A 148 17.53 22.58 -5.46
N ILE A 149 17.24 21.74 -4.46
CA ILE A 149 17.79 20.37 -4.31
C ILE A 149 16.68 19.30 -4.25
N GLY A 150 15.43 19.72 -4.07
CA GLY A 150 14.26 18.84 -3.97
C GLY A 150 13.81 18.22 -5.29
N PHE A 151 13.08 17.11 -5.17
CA PHE A 151 12.41 16.31 -6.23
C PHE A 151 11.44 17.10 -7.15
N THR A 152 11.39 18.42 -7.10
CA THR A 152 10.42 19.25 -7.83
C THR A 152 11.06 20.36 -8.65
N CYS A 153 12.39 20.35 -8.82
CA CYS A 153 13.06 21.37 -9.62
C CYS A 153 12.65 21.27 -11.09
N ASN A 154 11.92 22.29 -11.58
CA ASN A 154 11.57 22.48 -13.00
C ASN A 154 12.71 23.14 -13.80
N LYS A 155 13.91 23.24 -13.23
CA LYS A 155 15.08 23.91 -13.85
C LYS A 155 16.32 23.02 -13.71
N LEU A 156 16.43 22.04 -14.60
CA LEU A 156 17.66 21.26 -14.79
C LEU A 156 18.84 22.13 -15.28
N SER A 157 18.59 23.36 -15.73
CA SER A 157 19.55 24.23 -16.41
C SER A 157 20.55 24.96 -15.50
N THR A 158 20.60 24.71 -14.18
CA THR A 158 21.47 25.47 -13.27
C THR A 158 22.40 24.63 -12.38
N LEU A 159 22.43 23.30 -12.52
CA LEU A 159 23.38 22.49 -11.75
C LEU A 159 24.75 22.50 -12.41
N SER A 160 25.78 22.85 -11.65
CA SER A 160 27.17 22.83 -12.09
C SER A 160 27.65 21.38 -12.25
N ILE A 161 28.52 21.14 -13.24
CA ILE A 161 29.05 19.80 -13.59
C ILE A 161 29.70 19.11 -12.39
N GLU A 162 30.25 19.87 -11.44
CA GLU A 162 30.95 19.36 -10.25
C GLU A 162 29.99 18.75 -9.20
N GLU A 163 28.78 19.29 -9.03
CA GLU A 163 27.76 18.74 -8.12
C GLU A 163 27.16 17.43 -8.65
N LEU A 164 27.14 17.25 -9.98
CA LEU A 164 26.72 16.00 -10.64
C LEU A 164 27.76 14.87 -10.49
N ILE A 165 29.04 15.20 -10.25
CA ILE A 165 30.12 14.20 -10.13
C ILE A 165 30.20 13.64 -8.70
N ASN A 166 30.02 14.48 -7.67
CA ASN A 166 30.12 14.08 -6.27
C ASN A 166 28.97 13.18 -5.78
N SER A 167 27.85 13.14 -6.50
CA SER A 167 26.70 12.29 -6.16
C SER A 167 26.82 10.83 -6.63
N ARG A 168 27.92 10.42 -7.28
CA ARG A 168 28.02 9.10 -7.95
C ARG A 168 27.98 7.86 -7.03
N VAL A 169 28.23 7.98 -5.72
CA VAL A 169 28.30 6.81 -4.82
C VAL A 169 26.96 6.53 -4.10
N GLY A 170 25.98 7.45 -4.17
CA GLY A 170 24.64 7.28 -3.58
C GLY A 170 23.51 8.09 -4.23
N GLY A 171 23.79 8.82 -5.31
CA GLY A 171 22.93 9.85 -5.91
C GLY A 171 22.55 9.63 -7.38
N LYS A 172 22.81 8.45 -7.96
CA LYS A 172 22.28 8.09 -9.28
C LYS A 172 20.74 8.09 -9.30
N TYR A 173 20.10 7.64 -8.20
CA TYR A 173 18.65 7.65 -8.04
C TYR A 173 18.04 9.06 -7.91
N ILE A 174 18.76 9.98 -7.28
CA ILE A 174 18.31 11.37 -7.12
C ILE A 174 18.34 12.06 -8.47
N ASN A 175 19.41 11.86 -9.25
CA ASN A 175 19.54 12.40 -10.61
C ASN A 175 18.44 11.87 -11.56
N ASP A 176 18.11 10.59 -11.46
CA ASP A 176 17.04 9.97 -12.26
C ASP A 176 15.65 10.48 -11.90
N CYS A 177 15.38 10.71 -10.61
CA CYS A 177 14.09 11.28 -10.20
C CYS A 177 13.97 12.74 -10.67
N ILE A 178 15.07 13.51 -10.62
CA ILE A 178 15.13 14.87 -11.15
C ILE A 178 14.83 14.90 -12.66
N ALA A 179 15.38 13.93 -13.41
CA ALA A 179 15.17 13.85 -14.85
C ALA A 179 13.70 13.64 -15.26
N VAL A 180 12.90 12.99 -14.38
CA VAL A 180 11.52 12.58 -14.67
C VAL A 180 10.48 13.53 -14.04
N ASN A 181 10.94 14.63 -13.45
CA ASN A 181 10.07 15.58 -12.75
C ASN A 181 9.00 16.19 -13.65
N GLY A 182 9.34 16.47 -14.92
CA GLY A 182 8.39 17.04 -15.88
C GLY A 182 7.26 16.07 -16.21
N GLU A 183 7.60 14.81 -16.43
CA GLU A 183 6.69 13.70 -16.71
C GLU A 183 5.81 13.42 -15.49
N LEU A 184 6.39 13.40 -14.27
CA LEU A 184 5.64 13.26 -13.01
C LEU A 184 4.70 14.43 -12.77
N ALA A 185 5.08 15.66 -13.14
CA ALA A 185 4.20 16.82 -13.04
C ALA A 185 2.99 16.69 -13.99
N CYS A 186 3.22 16.23 -15.22
CA CYS A 186 2.14 15.92 -16.16
C CYS A 186 1.22 14.82 -15.63
N LEU A 187 1.82 13.78 -15.04
CA LEU A 187 1.09 12.67 -14.43
C LEU A 187 0.23 13.13 -13.25
N ARG A 188 0.80 13.97 -12.38
CA ARG A 188 0.10 14.58 -11.26
C ARG A 188 -1.08 15.44 -11.73
N GLU A 189 -0.90 16.26 -12.77
CA GLU A 189 -1.98 17.06 -13.35
C GLU A 189 -3.10 16.17 -13.90
N MET A 190 -2.76 15.07 -14.58
CA MET A 190 -3.72 14.07 -15.05
C MET A 190 -4.55 13.49 -13.90
N PHE A 191 -3.89 13.01 -12.83
CA PHE A 191 -4.59 12.42 -11.69
C PHE A 191 -5.39 13.45 -10.89
N HIS A 192 -4.97 14.72 -10.82
CA HIS A 192 -5.81 15.79 -10.27
C HIS A 192 -7.11 15.95 -11.07
N ARG A 193 -7.06 15.87 -12.40
CA ARG A 193 -8.27 15.94 -13.24
C ARG A 193 -9.18 14.72 -13.02
N LEU A 194 -8.62 13.52 -12.94
CA LEU A 194 -9.38 12.29 -12.66
C LEU A 194 -10.07 12.34 -11.29
N VAL A 195 -9.33 12.72 -10.25
CA VAL A 195 -9.90 12.87 -8.89
C VAL A 195 -10.96 13.95 -8.87
N ARG A 196 -10.77 15.06 -9.59
CA ARG A 196 -11.80 16.10 -9.76
C ARG A 196 -13.06 15.55 -10.42
N ASP A 197 -12.93 14.75 -11.47
CA ASP A 197 -14.08 14.13 -12.14
C ASP A 197 -14.85 13.19 -11.21
N ILE A 198 -14.17 12.46 -10.33
CA ILE A 198 -14.82 11.64 -9.30
C ILE A 198 -15.65 12.51 -8.35
N HIS A 199 -15.09 13.63 -7.86
CA HIS A 199 -15.77 14.49 -6.89
C HIS A 199 -16.97 15.24 -7.50
N TYR A 200 -16.82 15.82 -8.69
CA TYR A 200 -17.87 16.65 -9.30
C TYR A 200 -18.87 15.85 -10.13
N ARG A 201 -18.41 14.86 -10.91
CA ARG A 201 -19.25 14.11 -11.85
C ARG A 201 -19.65 12.73 -11.32
N LYS A 202 -19.07 12.27 -10.19
CA LYS A 202 -19.26 10.92 -9.64
C LYS A 202 -19.03 9.83 -10.69
N ASN A 203 -18.04 10.04 -11.55
CA ASN A 203 -17.77 9.13 -12.65
C ASN A 203 -17.09 7.85 -12.15
N LEU A 204 -17.75 6.71 -12.38
CA LEU A 204 -17.27 5.38 -11.98
C LEU A 204 -16.02 4.96 -12.76
N ILE A 205 -15.89 5.37 -14.03
CA ILE A 205 -14.73 5.03 -14.86
C ILE A 205 -13.48 5.73 -14.34
N ALA A 206 -13.60 7.01 -13.97
CA ALA A 206 -12.49 7.76 -13.38
C ALA A 206 -12.01 7.11 -12.07
N ASP A 207 -12.94 6.60 -11.25
CA ASP A 207 -12.61 5.86 -10.02
C ASP A 207 -11.85 4.56 -10.31
N GLN A 208 -12.33 3.77 -11.28
CA GLN A 208 -11.63 2.55 -11.73
C GLN A 208 -10.21 2.84 -12.24
N LEU A 209 -10.00 3.94 -12.97
CA LEU A 209 -8.68 4.35 -13.44
C LEU A 209 -7.76 4.77 -12.28
N VAL A 210 -8.27 5.53 -11.30
CA VAL A 210 -7.50 5.97 -10.13
C VAL A 210 -7.06 4.78 -9.26
N ILE A 211 -7.94 3.80 -9.04
CA ILE A 211 -7.62 2.59 -8.27
C ILE A 211 -6.50 1.79 -8.92
N ASN A 212 -6.50 1.69 -10.26
CA ASN A 212 -5.51 0.91 -11.01
C ASN A 212 -4.18 1.66 -11.29
N MET A 213 -4.05 2.91 -10.85
CA MET A 213 -2.86 3.72 -11.11
C MET A 213 -1.54 3.04 -10.72
N HIS A 214 -1.46 2.52 -9.50
CA HIS A 214 -0.24 1.88 -9.01
C HIS A 214 0.07 0.60 -9.80
N ARG A 215 -0.96 -0.17 -10.17
CA ARG A 215 -0.81 -1.37 -10.99
C ARG A 215 -0.23 -1.00 -12.36
N TRP A 216 -0.79 0.00 -13.03
CA TRP A 216 -0.37 0.46 -14.34
C TRP A 216 1.08 0.96 -14.36
N ILE A 217 1.51 1.78 -13.39
CA ILE A 217 2.89 2.28 -13.31
C ILE A 217 3.91 1.16 -13.05
N CYS A 218 3.50 0.12 -12.34
CA CYS A 218 4.37 -1.02 -12.04
C CYS A 218 4.37 -2.10 -13.13
N ASP A 219 3.44 -2.05 -14.09
CA ASP A 219 3.28 -3.08 -15.12
C ASP A 219 4.24 -2.83 -16.29
N PRO A 220 5.24 -3.72 -16.53
CA PRO A 220 6.12 -3.58 -17.68
C PRO A 220 5.40 -3.81 -19.02
N ASN A 221 4.20 -4.38 -19.03
CA ASN A 221 3.40 -4.55 -20.25
C ASN A 221 2.66 -3.27 -20.68
N SER A 222 2.64 -2.24 -19.84
CA SER A 222 2.02 -0.96 -20.18
C SER A 222 2.79 -0.27 -21.30
N LEU A 223 2.07 0.35 -22.24
CA LEU A 223 2.69 1.03 -23.39
C LEU A 223 3.63 2.14 -22.97
N LEU A 224 3.27 2.91 -21.94
CA LEU A 224 4.07 4.03 -21.43
C LEU A 224 4.85 3.67 -20.17
N PHE A 225 5.16 2.38 -19.97
CA PHE A 225 5.98 1.94 -18.85
C PHE A 225 7.30 2.71 -18.81
N ASN A 226 7.64 3.28 -17.66
CA ASN A 226 8.93 3.93 -17.45
C ASN A 226 9.47 3.55 -16.06
N PRO A 227 10.59 2.81 -15.97
CA PRO A 227 11.15 2.37 -14.71
C PRO A 227 11.55 3.53 -13.79
N ALA A 228 11.90 4.70 -14.35
CA ALA A 228 12.26 5.87 -13.57
C ALA A 228 11.03 6.54 -12.92
N ILE A 229 9.88 6.59 -13.61
CA ILE A 229 8.58 7.02 -13.02
C ILE A 229 8.21 6.09 -11.87
N LYS A 230 8.30 4.77 -12.10
CA LYS A 230 8.02 3.75 -11.09
C LYS A 230 8.88 3.93 -9.82
N ASN A 231 10.18 4.14 -10.00
CA ASN A 231 11.11 4.36 -8.89
C ASN A 231 10.81 5.66 -8.14
N ALA A 232 10.56 6.75 -8.86
CA ALA A 232 10.22 8.03 -8.26
C ALA A 232 8.92 7.95 -7.44
N LEU A 233 7.88 7.30 -7.98
CA LEU A 233 6.64 7.06 -7.24
C LEU A 233 6.88 6.22 -5.99
N THR A 234 7.67 5.16 -6.10
CA THR A 234 8.02 4.30 -4.96
C THR A 234 8.73 5.11 -3.86
N ILE A 235 9.66 6.00 -4.22
CA ILE A 235 10.33 6.89 -3.26
C ILE A 235 9.32 7.82 -2.59
N LEU A 236 8.43 8.46 -3.36
CA LEU A 236 7.38 9.32 -2.80
C LEU A 236 6.46 8.54 -1.83
N MET A 237 6.09 7.30 -2.18
CA MET A 237 5.29 6.43 -1.31
C MET A 237 6.02 6.09 0.00
N LYS A 238 7.33 5.78 -0.08
CA LYS A 238 8.17 5.53 1.11
C LYS A 238 8.18 6.76 2.02
N LYS A 239 8.42 7.94 1.45
CA LYS A 239 8.45 9.22 2.17
C LYS A 239 7.11 9.51 2.87
N LEU A 240 6.00 9.37 2.15
CA LEU A 240 4.66 9.56 2.71
C LEU A 240 4.37 8.61 3.88
N CYS A 241 4.77 7.34 3.75
CA CYS A 241 4.60 6.36 4.83
C CYS A 241 5.47 6.69 6.05
N LEU A 242 6.71 7.14 5.86
CA LEU A 242 7.59 7.52 6.97
C LEU A 242 7.07 8.76 7.69
N LEU A 243 6.55 9.75 6.95
CA LEU A 243 5.86 10.91 7.54
C LEU A 243 4.62 10.48 8.33
N LEU A 244 3.83 9.55 7.80
CA LEU A 244 2.69 8.99 8.53
C LEU A 244 3.13 8.29 9.82
N VAL A 245 4.19 7.48 9.78
CA VAL A 245 4.72 6.81 10.97
C VAL A 245 5.23 7.81 12.00
N ALA A 246 5.93 8.86 11.57
CA ALA A 246 6.41 9.92 12.47
C ALA A 246 5.23 10.63 13.16
N GLU A 247 4.14 10.88 12.42
CA GLU A 247 2.93 11.48 12.97
C GLU A 247 2.21 10.56 13.95
N MET A 248 2.07 9.28 13.64
CA MET A 248 1.53 8.28 14.57
C MET A 248 2.33 8.25 15.88
N GLN A 249 3.67 8.29 15.78
CA GLN A 249 4.55 8.32 16.95
C GLN A 249 4.40 9.62 17.75
N ARG A 250 4.25 10.76 17.08
CA ARG A 250 3.98 12.05 17.72
C ARG A 250 2.67 12.06 18.52
N LEU A 251 1.65 11.34 18.04
CA LEU A 251 0.37 11.16 18.75
C LEU A 251 0.42 10.13 19.88
N GLY A 252 1.57 9.51 20.13
CA GLY A 252 1.78 8.54 21.21
C GLY A 252 1.57 7.08 20.81
N ALA A 253 1.39 6.76 19.52
CA ALA A 253 1.32 5.39 19.06
C ALA A 253 2.73 4.81 18.84
N LYS A 254 3.01 3.61 19.36
CA LYS A 254 4.27 2.91 19.10
C LYS A 254 4.12 2.03 17.87
N VAL A 255 4.66 2.48 16.73
CA VAL A 255 4.60 1.72 15.47
C VAL A 255 5.54 0.51 15.51
N ILE A 256 4.98 -0.66 15.20
CA ILE A 256 5.65 -1.97 15.21
C ILE A 256 6.03 -2.37 13.78
N TYR A 257 5.05 -2.30 12.88
CA TYR A 257 5.21 -2.68 11.48
C TYR A 257 4.55 -1.65 10.56
N CYS A 258 5.21 -1.36 9.44
CA CYS A 258 4.68 -0.49 8.40
C CYS A 258 5.03 -1.04 7.01
N SER A 259 4.01 -1.24 6.19
CA SER A 259 4.11 -1.54 4.76
C SER A 259 3.19 -0.60 3.97
N PHE A 260 3.22 -0.66 2.64
CA PHE A 260 2.34 0.16 1.79
C PHE A 260 0.85 -0.16 1.91
N ARG A 261 0.52 -1.35 2.43
CA ARG A 261 -0.87 -1.82 2.56
C ARG A 261 -1.42 -1.72 3.98
N LYS A 262 -0.57 -1.77 5.00
CA LYS A 262 -1.01 -1.81 6.39
C LYS A 262 0.03 -1.34 7.38
N ILE A 263 -0.45 -0.87 8.53
CA ILE A 263 0.35 -0.47 9.69
C ILE A 263 -0.15 -1.24 10.91
N VAL A 264 0.79 -1.79 11.68
CA VAL A 264 0.53 -2.38 13.00
C VAL A 264 1.22 -1.53 14.05
N PHE A 265 0.48 -1.11 15.07
CA PHE A 265 1.01 -0.29 16.15
C PHE A 265 0.37 -0.62 17.49
N SER A 266 1.09 -0.32 18.57
CA SER A 266 0.57 -0.37 19.93
C SER A 266 -0.05 0.97 20.31
N THR A 267 -1.28 0.93 20.83
CA THR A 267 -2.04 2.11 21.27
C THR A 267 -1.55 2.65 22.63
N GLN A 268 -0.68 1.91 23.33
CA GLN A 268 -0.27 2.20 24.71
C GLN A 268 -1.44 2.32 25.71
N ARG A 269 -2.61 1.72 25.39
CA ARG A 269 -3.78 1.67 26.27
C ARG A 269 -4.07 0.22 26.69
N HIS A 270 -4.50 0.04 27.95
CA HIS A 270 -4.82 -1.29 28.49
C HIS A 270 -6.23 -1.77 28.18
N SER A 271 -7.20 -0.84 28.08
CA SER A 271 -8.62 -1.13 27.87
C SER A 271 -9.03 -0.94 26.41
N LEU A 272 -9.88 -1.83 25.91
CA LEU A 272 -10.38 -1.81 24.53
C LEU A 272 -11.16 -0.53 24.23
N HIS A 273 -11.94 -0.05 25.20
CA HIS A 273 -12.70 1.19 25.06
C HIS A 273 -11.78 2.40 24.83
N LEU A 274 -10.72 2.50 25.62
CA LEU A 274 -9.73 3.58 25.48
C LEU A 274 -8.93 3.45 24.17
N ALA A 275 -8.60 2.22 23.76
CA ALA A 275 -7.93 1.96 22.49
C ALA A 275 -8.81 2.38 21.29
N LYS A 276 -10.11 2.04 21.30
CA LYS A 276 -11.08 2.45 20.28
C LYS A 276 -11.19 3.97 20.19
N SER A 277 -11.35 4.65 21.33
CA SER A 277 -11.41 6.12 21.36
C SER A 277 -10.12 6.74 20.84
N PHE A 278 -8.95 6.23 21.24
CA PHE A 278 -7.65 6.72 20.79
C PHE A 278 -7.47 6.57 19.27
N VAL A 279 -7.79 5.40 18.71
CA VAL A 279 -7.67 5.17 17.26
C VAL A 279 -8.63 6.07 16.48
N ASN A 280 -9.86 6.27 16.95
CA ASN A 280 -10.79 7.19 16.29
C ASN A 280 -10.27 8.63 16.29
N SER A 281 -9.75 9.12 17.43
CA SER A 281 -9.12 10.44 17.51
C SER A 281 -7.92 10.55 16.58
N LEU A 282 -7.05 9.54 16.56
CA LEU A 282 -5.88 9.47 15.69
C LEU A 282 -6.27 9.53 14.21
N LEU A 283 -7.30 8.80 13.79
CA LEU A 283 -7.78 8.81 12.40
C LEU A 283 -8.32 10.19 12.01
N ILE A 284 -9.06 10.85 12.91
CA ILE A 284 -9.57 12.21 12.68
C ILE A 284 -8.41 13.19 12.54
N GLU A 285 -7.42 13.15 13.44
CA GLU A 285 -6.27 14.06 13.41
C GLU A 285 -5.39 13.87 12.18
N ILE A 286 -5.19 12.63 11.73
CA ILE A 286 -4.43 12.35 10.49
C ILE A 286 -5.19 12.89 9.28
N ASN A 287 -6.51 12.66 9.20
CA ASN A 287 -7.33 13.14 8.09
C ASN A 287 -7.44 14.68 8.03
N GLN A 288 -7.28 15.38 9.14
CA GLN A 288 -7.24 16.85 9.18
C GLN A 288 -5.98 17.43 8.52
N LYS A 289 -4.88 16.66 8.45
CA LYS A 289 -3.63 17.13 7.84
C LYS A 289 -3.72 17.03 6.33
N GLN A 290 -3.45 18.15 5.66
CA GLN A 290 -3.57 18.24 4.21
C GLN A 290 -2.65 17.27 3.43
N ILE A 291 -1.52 16.86 4.01
CA ILE A 291 -0.60 15.89 3.39
C ILE A 291 -1.20 14.48 3.29
N PHE A 292 -2.18 14.15 4.13
CA PHE A 292 -2.87 12.84 4.14
C PHE A 292 -4.31 12.93 3.65
N ALA A 293 -4.74 14.06 3.07
CA ALA A 293 -6.15 14.32 2.74
C ALA A 293 -6.81 13.28 1.79
N SER A 294 -6.02 12.63 0.93
CA SER A 294 -6.51 11.60 0.00
C SER A 294 -6.24 10.17 0.48
N LEU A 295 -5.59 10.02 1.63
CA LEU A 295 -5.22 8.72 2.17
C LEU A 295 -6.45 8.06 2.80
N GLN A 296 -6.69 6.79 2.47
CA GLN A 296 -7.78 6.03 3.06
C GLN A 296 -7.21 5.16 4.18
N LEU A 297 -7.54 5.47 5.42
CA LEU A 297 -7.15 4.67 6.58
C LEU A 297 -8.37 3.92 7.12
N GLY A 298 -8.28 2.60 7.14
CA GLY A 298 -9.35 1.72 7.63
C GLY A 298 -8.86 0.85 8.77
N LEU A 299 -9.59 0.82 9.90
CA LEU A 299 -9.29 -0.13 10.96
C LEU A 299 -9.62 -1.56 10.48
N ILE A 300 -8.66 -2.47 10.62
CA ILE A 300 -8.86 -3.90 10.31
C ILE A 300 -9.36 -4.63 11.57
N HIS A 301 -8.60 -4.58 12.67
CA HIS A 301 -8.95 -5.25 13.92
C HIS A 301 -8.15 -4.70 15.12
N PHE A 302 -8.62 -5.03 16.32
CA PHE A 302 -7.88 -4.84 17.57
C PHE A 302 -7.37 -6.15 18.15
N SER A 303 -6.12 -6.14 18.59
CA SER A 303 -5.43 -7.30 19.15
C SER A 303 -5.08 -7.07 20.62
N SER A 304 -5.46 -8.00 21.48
CA SER A 304 -5.20 -7.97 22.92
C SER A 304 -3.80 -8.45 23.28
N VAL A 305 -3.33 -9.48 22.59
CA VAL A 305 -1.98 -10.01 22.69
C VAL A 305 -1.48 -10.16 21.27
N LEU A 306 -0.28 -9.66 21.00
CA LEU A 306 0.37 -9.70 19.71
C LEU A 306 1.77 -10.29 19.88
N LEU A 307 2.02 -11.39 19.18
CA LEU A 307 3.35 -11.93 18.91
C LEU A 307 3.68 -11.61 17.45
N TRP A 308 4.61 -10.68 17.23
CA TRP A 308 4.97 -10.21 15.90
C TRP A 308 6.45 -10.46 15.61
N ILE A 309 6.72 -11.18 14.51
CA ILE A 309 8.07 -11.35 13.97
C ILE A 309 8.14 -10.66 12.61
N ASP A 310 7.24 -11.02 11.69
CA ASP A 310 7.12 -10.38 10.37
C ASP A 310 5.69 -10.53 9.80
N SER A 311 5.45 -9.98 8.60
CA SER A 311 4.12 -10.05 7.94
C SER A 311 3.65 -11.50 7.69
N SER A 312 4.57 -12.45 7.54
CA SER A 312 4.28 -13.87 7.33
C SER A 312 4.25 -14.70 8.62
N ASN A 313 4.79 -14.17 9.72
CA ASN A 313 5.04 -14.83 10.99
C ASN A 313 4.53 -13.93 12.13
N HIS A 314 3.26 -14.11 12.48
CA HIS A 314 2.61 -13.44 13.59
C HIS A 314 1.49 -14.28 14.19
N ALA A 315 1.22 -14.06 15.47
CA ALA A 315 0.06 -14.59 16.15
C ALA A 315 -0.57 -13.52 17.03
N TYR A 316 -1.89 -13.47 17.05
CA TYR A 316 -2.61 -12.51 17.89
C TYR A 316 -3.96 -13.03 18.36
N VAL A 317 -4.46 -12.39 19.42
CA VAL A 317 -5.78 -12.65 20.00
C VAL A 317 -6.67 -11.44 19.77
N TYR A 318 -7.81 -11.65 19.12
CA TYR A 318 -8.79 -10.59 18.90
C TYR A 318 -9.30 -10.02 20.23
N ALA A 319 -9.35 -8.69 20.32
CA ALA A 319 -9.82 -8.00 21.50
C ALA A 319 -11.35 -7.90 21.59
N SER A 320 -12.03 -7.74 20.45
CA SER A 320 -13.50 -7.74 20.37
C SER A 320 -13.98 -9.12 19.94
N ASP A 321 -15.10 -9.58 20.52
CA ASP A 321 -15.72 -10.84 20.11
C ASP A 321 -16.45 -10.74 18.76
N ASP A 322 -16.78 -9.52 18.31
CA ASP A 322 -17.47 -9.21 17.05
C ASP A 322 -16.56 -9.30 15.81
N GLU A 323 -15.25 -9.31 15.99
CA GLU A 323 -14.25 -9.30 14.90
C GLU A 323 -13.84 -10.72 14.45
N LYS A 324 -14.53 -11.76 14.94
CA LYS A 324 -14.18 -13.17 14.70
C LYS A 324 -14.58 -13.63 13.30
N LYS A 325 -13.61 -14.09 12.51
CA LYS A 325 -13.86 -14.88 11.30
C LYS A 325 -13.67 -16.39 11.52
N ASN A 326 -12.57 -16.81 12.17
CA ASN A 326 -12.17 -18.23 12.28
C ASN A 326 -11.74 -18.67 13.70
N GLY A 327 -12.09 -17.93 14.75
CA GLY A 327 -11.68 -18.19 16.13
C GLY A 327 -11.13 -16.95 16.82
N ARG A 328 -10.89 -17.03 18.14
CA ARG A 328 -10.39 -15.89 18.95
C ARG A 328 -8.88 -15.66 18.77
N VAL A 329 -8.13 -16.69 18.36
CA VAL A 329 -6.68 -16.65 18.15
C VAL A 329 -6.39 -16.94 16.69
N GLU A 330 -5.63 -16.06 16.05
CA GLU A 330 -5.11 -16.27 14.71
C GLU A 330 -3.59 -16.41 14.79
N ALA A 331 -3.07 -17.50 14.24
CA ALA A 331 -1.65 -17.81 14.23
C ALA A 331 -1.22 -18.14 12.80
N LYS A 332 -0.47 -17.23 12.18
CA LYS A 332 0.07 -17.39 10.84
C LYS A 332 1.59 -17.42 10.93
N PHE A 333 2.17 -18.59 10.66
CA PHE A 333 3.61 -18.77 10.62
C PHE A 333 4.03 -19.37 9.29
N GLY A 334 4.57 -18.54 8.41
CA GLY A 334 5.25 -18.98 7.19
C GLY A 334 6.42 -19.92 7.48
N LEU A 335 7.08 -19.79 8.64
CA LEU A 335 8.08 -20.74 9.12
C LEU A 335 7.53 -22.17 9.21
N ALA A 336 6.26 -22.34 9.58
CA ALA A 336 5.62 -23.64 9.68
C ALA A 336 5.48 -24.33 8.32
N ASN A 337 5.48 -23.59 7.21
CA ASN A 337 5.47 -24.18 5.86
C ASN A 337 6.80 -24.82 5.48
N LYS A 338 7.91 -24.46 6.15
CA LYS A 338 9.20 -25.12 5.95
C LYS A 338 9.30 -26.44 6.71
N ILE A 339 8.42 -26.66 7.69
CA ILE A 339 8.36 -27.89 8.49
C ILE A 339 7.45 -28.88 7.75
N GLN A 340 7.96 -30.08 7.45
CA GLN A 340 7.18 -31.13 6.81
C GLN A 340 6.39 -31.96 7.85
N GLY A 341 5.21 -32.47 7.46
CA GLY A 341 4.42 -33.46 8.22
C GLY A 341 3.45 -32.90 9.27
N GLU A 342 2.94 -33.78 10.15
CA GLU A 342 1.95 -33.45 11.21
C GLU A 342 2.47 -32.47 12.28
N ILE A 343 3.79 -32.31 12.37
CA ILE A 343 4.47 -31.41 13.31
C ILE A 343 4.07 -29.95 13.02
N LYS A 344 3.80 -29.61 11.76
CA LYS A 344 3.32 -28.28 11.37
C LYS A 344 2.06 -27.87 12.14
N ASN A 345 1.07 -28.78 12.20
CA ASN A 345 -0.20 -28.50 12.87
C ASN A 345 0.01 -28.42 14.38
N LYS A 346 0.83 -29.32 14.96
CA LYS A 346 1.17 -29.29 16.39
C LYS A 346 1.89 -28.00 16.78
N PHE A 347 2.80 -27.49 15.95
CA PHE A 347 3.52 -26.24 16.18
C PHE A 347 2.56 -25.04 16.22
N ILE A 348 1.67 -24.92 15.23
CA ILE A 348 0.69 -23.83 15.16
C ILE A 348 -0.26 -23.90 16.37
N ILE A 349 -0.74 -25.10 16.72
CA ILE A 349 -1.63 -25.31 17.89
C ILE A 349 -0.90 -24.95 19.20
N MET A 350 0.38 -25.31 19.33
CA MET A 350 1.16 -25.00 20.53
C MET A 350 1.33 -23.50 20.71
N ILE A 351 1.66 -22.76 19.65
CA ILE A 351 1.77 -21.29 19.73
C ILE A 351 0.41 -20.66 19.99
N ALA A 352 -0.64 -21.07 19.28
CA ALA A 352 -1.99 -20.58 19.51
C ALA A 352 -2.46 -20.84 20.95
N GLY A 353 -2.15 -22.03 21.49
CA GLY A 353 -2.42 -22.39 22.88
C GLY A 353 -1.65 -21.53 23.87
N PHE A 354 -0.36 -21.29 23.64
CA PHE A 354 0.47 -20.41 24.47
C PHE A 354 -0.06 -18.97 24.51
N VAL A 355 -0.36 -18.40 23.34
CA VAL A 355 -0.92 -17.04 23.25
C VAL A 355 -2.31 -16.97 23.90
N GLY A 356 -3.14 -18.00 23.74
CA GLY A 356 -4.44 -18.11 24.42
C GLY A 356 -4.34 -18.20 25.94
N MET A 357 -3.40 -19.01 26.47
CA MET A 357 -3.14 -19.10 27.90
C MET A 357 -2.67 -17.77 28.50
N LEU A 358 -1.80 -17.06 27.79
CA LEU A 358 -1.32 -15.73 28.20
C LEU A 358 -2.45 -14.71 28.28
N TRP A 359 -3.38 -14.77 27.32
CA TRP A 359 -4.56 -13.92 27.34
C TRP A 359 -5.47 -14.21 28.54
N ASN A 360 -5.69 -15.48 28.89
CA ASN A 360 -6.45 -15.86 30.09
C ASN A 360 -5.77 -15.33 31.37
N LYS A 361 -4.46 -15.55 31.50
CA LYS A 361 -3.68 -15.04 32.65
C LYS A 361 -3.74 -13.51 32.77
N ARG A 362 -3.72 -12.79 31.64
CA ARG A 362 -3.90 -11.33 31.62
C ARG A 362 -5.27 -10.94 32.14
N LYS A 363 -6.32 -11.68 31.77
CA LYS A 363 -7.69 -11.42 32.22
C LYS A 363 -7.79 -11.59 33.75
N GLU A 364 -7.21 -12.65 34.29
CA GLU A 364 -7.12 -12.90 35.74
C GLU A 364 -6.43 -11.75 36.47
N ILE A 365 -5.27 -11.29 35.99
CA ILE A 365 -4.54 -10.16 36.60
C ILE A 365 -5.37 -8.87 36.58
N ASN A 366 -6.07 -8.58 35.47
CA ASN A 366 -6.93 -7.40 35.40
C ASN A 366 -8.12 -7.46 36.38
N GLU A 367 -8.70 -8.64 36.57
CA GLU A 367 -9.78 -8.88 37.54
C GLU A 367 -9.28 -8.75 38.99
N GLU A 368 -8.08 -9.24 39.29
CA GLU A 368 -7.43 -9.06 40.60
C GLU A 368 -7.15 -7.59 40.92
N VAL A 369 -6.61 -6.84 39.96
CA VAL A 369 -6.34 -5.39 40.14
C VAL A 369 -7.63 -4.60 40.39
N LEU A 370 -8.70 -4.89 39.65
CA LEU A 370 -10.02 -4.28 39.87
C LEU A 370 -10.60 -4.60 41.25
N ASN A 371 -10.40 -5.83 41.73
CA ASN A 371 -10.84 -6.27 43.06
C ASN A 371 -10.03 -5.61 44.20
N VAL A 372 -8.74 -5.34 43.99
CA VAL A 372 -7.91 -4.62 44.97
C VAL A 372 -8.28 -3.13 45.01
N SER A 373 -8.46 -2.48 43.85
CA SER A 373 -8.85 -1.06 43.79
C SER A 373 -10.24 -0.81 44.40
N SER A 374 -11.21 -1.70 44.18
CA SER A 374 -12.54 -1.62 44.81
C SER A 374 -12.48 -1.82 46.32
N ARG A 375 -11.65 -2.74 46.83
CA ARG A 375 -11.43 -2.91 48.28
C ARG A 375 -10.77 -1.71 48.94
N ILE A 376 -9.85 -1.03 48.26
CA ILE A 376 -9.20 0.19 48.75
C ILE A 376 -10.21 1.34 48.81
N LEU A 377 -11.05 1.50 47.77
CA LEU A 377 -12.11 2.52 47.76
C LEU A 377 -13.13 2.29 48.89
N VAL A 378 -13.58 1.04 49.11
CA VAL A 378 -14.50 0.73 50.22
C VAL A 378 -13.88 1.06 51.59
N LYS A 379 -12.57 0.84 51.78
CA LYS A 379 -11.86 1.20 53.02
C LYS A 379 -11.60 2.70 53.19
N PHE A 380 -11.62 3.49 52.10
CA PHE A 380 -11.48 4.95 52.17
C PHE A 380 -12.81 5.67 52.42
N PHE A 381 -13.94 5.03 52.13
CA PHE A 381 -15.29 5.56 52.35
C PHE A 381 -16.02 4.94 53.57
N SER A 382 -15.35 4.08 54.34
CA SER A 382 -15.77 3.57 55.65
C SER A 382 -14.93 4.21 56.75
#